data_AF-A0A2G5ZBS6-F1
#
_entry.id   AF-A0A2G5ZBS6-F1
#
_cell.length_a   1.000
_cell.length_b   1.000
_cell.length_c   1.000
_cell.angle_alpha   90.00
_cell.angle_beta   90.00
_cell.angle_gamma   90.00
#
_symmetry.space_group_name_H-M   'P 1'
#
loop_
_entity.id
_entity.type
_entity.pdbx_description
1 polymer ?
#
loop_
_entity_poly.entity_id
_entity_poly.type
_entity_poly.pdbx_seq_one_letter_code
_entity_poly.pdbx_strand_id
1 'polypeptide(L)'
;MKEDFLIKNTYHSNAIEGNRLTVYETKAVLEDGIVIAGKSMREHLEAINHKEAILVAEEIVQQDQPLSEIVIKELHGIVLHSIDRANAGKYREQNVIISGASYTPPDAVSSSTDP
;
A
#
# COMPACT_ATOMS: atom_id res chain seq x y z
N MET A 1 -9.90 16.10 -13.00
CA MET A 1 -10.70 15.55 -11.88
C MET A 1 -10.13 14.23 -11.37
N LYS A 2 -9.99 13.19 -12.20
CA LYS A 2 -9.43 11.88 -11.79
C LYS A 2 -7.98 11.95 -11.30
N GLU A 3 -7.11 12.66 -12.03
CA GLU A 3 -5.69 12.76 -11.70
C GLU A 3 -5.43 13.49 -10.37
N ASP A 4 -6.09 14.63 -10.15
CA ASP A 4 -6.05 15.35 -8.88
C ASP A 4 -6.55 14.49 -7.70
N PHE A 5 -7.59 13.68 -7.93
CA PHE A 5 -8.05 12.71 -6.93
C PHE A 5 -6.97 11.67 -6.61
N LEU A 6 -6.34 11.05 -7.61
CA LEU A 6 -5.30 10.05 -7.38
C LEU A 6 -4.12 10.61 -6.58
N ILE A 7 -3.69 11.83 -6.90
CA ILE A 7 -2.59 12.49 -6.19
C ILE A 7 -2.96 12.75 -4.73
N LYS A 8 -4.13 13.35 -4.48
CA LYS A 8 -4.58 13.67 -3.11
C LYS A 8 -4.85 12.41 -2.31
N ASN A 9 -5.47 11.40 -2.92
CA ASN A 9 -5.73 10.12 -2.28
C ASN A 9 -4.42 9.43 -1.86
N THR A 10 -3.44 9.35 -2.77
CA THR A 10 -2.12 8.79 -2.46
C THR A 10 -1.38 9.59 -1.39
N TYR A 11 -1.40 10.92 -1.48
CA TYR A 11 -0.79 11.78 -0.46
C TYR A 11 -1.41 11.55 0.92
N HIS A 12 -2.74 11.62 1.05
CA HIS A 12 -3.42 11.51 2.33
C HIS A 12 -3.29 10.11 2.93
N SER A 13 -3.43 9.05 2.12
CA SER A 13 -3.30 7.66 2.57
C SER A 13 -1.90 7.41 3.14
N ASN A 14 -0.85 7.76 2.39
CA ASN A 14 0.52 7.52 2.84
C ASN A 14 0.92 8.44 4.02
N ALA A 15 0.38 9.65 4.09
CA ALA A 15 0.66 10.57 5.20
C ALA A 15 0.14 10.05 6.55
N ILE A 16 -0.98 9.31 6.56
CA ILE A 16 -1.51 8.65 7.78
C ILE A 16 -0.51 7.61 8.30
N GLU A 17 0.16 6.90 7.39
CA GLU A 17 1.19 5.89 7.71
C GLU A 17 2.59 6.50 7.96
N GLY A 18 2.71 7.83 7.96
CA GLY A 18 3.93 8.56 8.32
C GLY A 18 4.86 8.91 7.15
N ASN A 19 4.43 8.73 5.90
CA ASN A 19 5.16 9.24 4.75
C ASN A 19 5.20 10.78 4.78
N ARG A 20 6.38 11.37 4.51
CA ARG A 20 6.60 12.81 4.70
C ARG A 20 6.50 13.63 3.41
N LEU A 21 6.22 13.02 2.26
CA LEU A 21 6.04 13.78 1.02
C LEU A 21 4.89 14.77 1.19
N THR A 22 5.07 16.03 0.80
CA THR A 22 3.96 17.00 0.67
C THR A 22 3.12 16.67 -0.56
N VAL A 23 1.90 17.20 -0.66
CA VAL A 23 1.05 16.98 -1.85
C VAL A 23 1.73 17.38 -3.17
N TYR A 24 2.55 18.44 -3.17
CA TYR A 24 3.29 18.87 -4.36
C TYR A 24 4.49 17.97 -4.66
N GLU A 25 5.18 17.47 -3.64
CA GLU A 25 6.23 16.47 -3.80
C GLU A 25 5.66 15.16 -4.31
N THR A 26 4.54 14.67 -3.75
CA THR A 26 3.80 13.51 -4.25
C THR A 26 3.41 13.69 -5.70
N LYS A 27 2.89 14.86 -6.09
CA LYS A 27 2.59 15.18 -7.49
C LYS A 27 3.83 15.03 -8.39
N ALA A 28 4.94 15.68 -8.01
CA ALA A 28 6.20 15.61 -8.77
C ALA A 28 6.74 14.18 -8.89
N VAL A 29 6.59 13.36 -7.86
CA VAL A 29 6.95 11.92 -7.92
C VAL A 29 6.07 11.17 -8.90
N LEU A 30 4.74 11.39 -8.86
CA LEU A 30 3.76 10.58 -9.59
C LEU A 30 3.56 10.98 -11.06
N GLU A 31 3.78 12.25 -11.39
CA GLU A 31 3.63 12.78 -12.76
C GLU A 31 4.97 12.89 -13.48
N ASP A 32 6.01 13.39 -12.81
CA ASP A 32 7.29 13.73 -13.44
C ASP A 32 8.42 12.73 -13.11
N GLY A 33 8.19 11.78 -12.20
CA GLY A 33 9.20 10.81 -11.77
C GLY A 33 10.37 11.44 -11.01
N ILE A 34 10.17 12.61 -10.40
CA ILE A 34 11.23 13.36 -9.72
C ILE A 34 11.59 12.72 -8.38
N VAL A 35 12.89 12.60 -8.11
CA VAL A 35 13.40 12.22 -6.79
C VAL A 35 13.51 13.47 -5.91
N ILE A 36 12.86 13.43 -4.76
CA ILE A 36 12.80 14.51 -3.78
C ILE A 36 13.95 14.39 -2.78
N ALA A 37 14.81 15.40 -2.77
CA ALA A 37 15.92 15.46 -1.83
C ALA A 37 15.44 15.42 -0.36
N GLY A 38 16.12 14.66 0.48
CA GLY A 38 15.77 14.51 1.91
C GLY A 38 14.59 13.57 2.19
N LYS A 39 14.04 12.90 1.17
CA LYS A 39 13.04 11.84 1.31
C LYS A 39 13.67 10.50 0.95
N SER A 40 13.26 9.45 1.65
CA SER A 40 13.77 8.11 1.42
C SER A 40 13.20 7.51 0.12
N MET A 41 13.94 6.61 -0.52
CA MET A 41 13.40 5.87 -1.67
C MET A 41 12.14 5.08 -1.33
N ARG A 42 12.04 4.61 -0.07
CA ARG A 42 10.83 3.96 0.43
C ARG A 42 9.61 4.87 0.31
N GLU A 43 9.70 6.13 0.75
CA GLU A 43 8.59 7.08 0.66
C GLU A 43 8.12 7.32 -0.79
N HIS A 44 9.07 7.35 -1.73
CA HIS A 44 8.75 7.48 -3.16
C HIS A 44 8.05 6.24 -3.69
N LEU A 45 8.58 5.06 -3.36
CA LEU A 45 8.00 3.78 -3.77
C LEU A 45 6.60 3.59 -3.18
N GLU A 46 6.37 3.98 -1.93
CA GLU A 46 5.04 3.94 -1.33
C GLU A 46 4.04 4.80 -2.10
N ALA A 47 4.45 5.99 -2.57
CA ALA A 47 3.56 6.83 -3.39
C ALA A 47 3.26 6.18 -4.74
N ILE A 48 4.30 5.70 -5.44
CA ILE A 48 4.17 5.05 -6.75
C ILE A 48 3.29 3.80 -6.66
N ASN A 49 3.61 2.91 -5.71
CA ASN A 49 2.90 1.66 -5.51
C ASN A 49 1.44 1.87 -5.11
N HIS A 50 1.16 2.88 -4.27
CA HIS A 50 -0.22 3.18 -3.89
C HIS A 50 -1.05 3.67 -5.09
N LYS A 51 -0.51 4.56 -5.93
CA LYS A 51 -1.18 4.98 -7.18
C LYS A 51 -1.46 3.76 -8.08
N GLU A 52 -0.46 2.90 -8.25
CA GLU A 52 -0.59 1.70 -9.08
C GLU A 52 -1.66 0.73 -8.56
N ALA A 53 -1.68 0.49 -7.25
CA ALA A 53 -2.68 -0.38 -6.62
C ALA A 53 -4.11 0.14 -6.84
N ILE A 54 -4.32 1.46 -6.79
CA ILE A 54 -5.63 2.05 -7.10
C ILE A 54 -6.01 1.87 -8.57
N LEU A 55 -5.07 2.06 -9.50
CA LEU A 55 -5.34 1.85 -10.93
C LEU A 55 -5.71 0.39 -11.23
N VAL A 56 -4.97 -0.57 -10.66
CA VAL A 56 -5.30 -2.00 -10.80
C VAL A 56 -6.64 -2.32 -10.15
N ALA A 57 -6.97 -1.74 -9.00
CA ALA A 57 -8.28 -1.92 -8.38
C ALA A 57 -9.43 -1.39 -9.27
N GLU A 58 -9.24 -0.26 -9.95
CA GLU A 58 -10.21 0.25 -10.92
C GLU A 58 -10.36 -0.68 -12.13
N GLU A 59 -9.27 -1.28 -12.62
CA GLU A 59 -9.31 -2.25 -13.72
C GLU A 59 -10.08 -3.52 -13.35
N ILE A 60 -9.84 -4.06 -12.15
CA ILE A 60 -10.58 -5.22 -11.61
C ILE A 60 -12.09 -4.94 -11.60
N VAL A 61 -12.49 -3.75 -11.16
CA VAL A 61 -13.90 -3.33 -11.15
C VAL A 61 -14.46 -3.19 -12.57
N GLN A 62 -13.69 -2.62 -13.49
CA GLN A 62 -14.11 -2.47 -14.90
C GLN A 62 -14.29 -3.82 -15.61
N GLN A 63 -13.54 -4.84 -15.20
CA GLN A 63 -13.62 -6.20 -15.73
C GLN A 63 -14.73 -7.04 -15.06
N ASP A 64 -15.49 -6.46 -14.12
CA ASP A 64 -16.50 -7.18 -13.32
C ASP A 64 -15.92 -8.43 -12.63
N GLN A 65 -14.65 -8.37 -12.26
CA GLN A 65 -13.99 -9.48 -11.59
C GLN A 65 -14.42 -9.53 -10.12
N PRO A 66 -14.82 -10.71 -9.59
CA PRO A 66 -15.26 -10.83 -8.21
C PRO A 66 -14.10 -10.56 -7.25
N LEU A 67 -14.42 -9.86 -6.15
CA LEU A 67 -13.48 -9.71 -5.04
C LEU A 67 -13.18 -11.09 -4.44
N SER A 68 -11.90 -11.45 -4.47
CA SER A 68 -11.41 -12.73 -3.99
C SER A 68 -10.13 -12.55 -3.18
N GLU A 69 -9.74 -13.58 -2.43
CA GLU A 69 -8.48 -13.59 -1.70
C GLU A 69 -7.27 -13.34 -2.63
N ILE A 70 -7.30 -13.90 -3.84
CA ILE A 70 -6.24 -13.70 -4.84
C ILE A 70 -6.11 -12.22 -5.18
N VAL A 71 -7.22 -11.55 -5.48
CA VAL A 71 -7.25 -10.12 -5.79
C VAL A 71 -6.70 -9.28 -4.62
N ILE A 72 -7.11 -9.59 -3.38
CA ILE A 72 -6.62 -8.87 -2.19
C ILE A 72 -5.10 -9.03 -2.05
N LYS A 73 -4.58 -10.24 -2.26
CA LYS A 73 -3.14 -10.52 -2.22
C LYS A 73 -2.37 -9.85 -3.35
N GLU A 74 -2.93 -9.77 -4.55
CA GLU A 74 -2.33 -9.07 -5.68
C GLU A 74 -2.19 -7.57 -5.39
N LEU A 75 -3.25 -6.92 -4.92
CA LEU A 75 -3.22 -5.51 -4.52
C LEU A 75 -2.20 -5.26 -3.41
N HIS A 76 -2.17 -6.11 -2.38
CA HIS A 76 -1.17 -6.03 -1.32
C HIS A 76 0.27 -6.23 -1.85
N GLY A 77 0.45 -7.11 -2.83
CA GLY A 77 1.72 -7.34 -3.50
C GLY A 77 2.22 -6.10 -4.24
N ILE A 78 1.32 -5.36 -4.90
CA ILE A 78 1.63 -4.09 -5.56
C ILE A 78 2.05 -3.05 -4.53
N VAL A 79 1.27 -2.87 -3.46
CA VAL A 79 1.57 -1.89 -2.40
C VAL A 79 2.98 -2.10 -1.81
N LEU A 80 3.39 -3.35 -1.57
CA LEU A 80 4.70 -3.69 -1.01
C LEU A 80 5.82 -3.89 -2.05
N HIS A 81 5.53 -3.69 -3.34
CA HIS A 81 6.48 -3.98 -4.40
C HIS A 81 7.81 -3.22 -4.20
N SER A 82 8.94 -3.94 -4.23
CA SER A 82 10.29 -3.40 -4.01
C SER A 82 10.50 -2.66 -2.67
N ILE A 83 9.57 -2.82 -1.73
CA ILE A 83 9.65 -2.33 -0.35
C ILE A 83 9.85 -3.51 0.61
N ASP A 84 9.00 -4.52 0.51
CA ASP A 84 9.05 -5.74 1.33
C ASP A 84 8.62 -6.96 0.50
N ARG A 85 9.58 -7.53 -0.23
CA ARG A 85 9.33 -8.69 -1.09
C ARG A 85 9.02 -9.97 -0.31
N ALA A 86 9.44 -10.06 0.96
CA ALA A 86 9.21 -11.25 1.76
C ALA A 86 7.72 -11.39 2.11
N ASN A 87 7.07 -10.25 2.39
CA ASN A 87 5.68 -10.19 2.84
C ASN A 87 4.67 -9.76 1.75
N ALA A 88 5.13 -9.25 0.60
CA ALA A 88 4.27 -8.87 -0.52
C ALA A 88 3.29 -9.98 -0.91
N GLY A 89 1.99 -9.66 -0.88
CA GLY A 89 0.90 -10.57 -1.26
C GLY A 89 0.70 -11.80 -0.35
N LYS A 90 1.24 -11.79 0.88
CA LYS A 90 1.07 -12.89 1.84
C LYS A 90 0.30 -12.45 3.07
N TYR A 91 -0.38 -13.40 3.70
CA TYR A 91 -0.85 -13.21 5.07
C TYR A 91 0.34 -13.17 6.04
N ARG A 92 0.15 -12.52 7.17
CA ARG A 92 1.16 -12.48 8.23
C ARG A 92 1.42 -13.87 8.82
N GLU A 93 2.69 -14.11 9.10
CA GLU A 93 3.21 -15.34 9.73
C GLU A 93 3.47 -15.15 11.23
N GLN A 94 3.31 -13.93 11.74
CA GLN A 94 3.53 -13.62 13.14
C GLN A 94 2.37 -12.78 13.70
N ASN A 95 2.08 -12.97 14.98
CA ASN A 95 1.13 -12.14 15.70
C ASN A 95 1.72 -10.74 15.92
N VAL A 96 0.86 -9.73 15.82
CA VAL A 96 1.24 -8.32 15.90
C VAL A 96 0.33 -7.58 16.87
N ILE A 97 0.84 -6.48 17.40
CA ILE A 97 0.07 -5.51 18.19
C ILE A 97 -0.03 -4.24 17.35
N ILE A 98 -1.23 -3.66 17.28
CA ILE A 98 -1.45 -2.38 16.61
C ILE A 98 -1.24 -1.28 17.64
N SER A 99 -0.12 -0.55 17.54
CA SER A 99 0.22 0.55 18.43
C SER A 99 -0.92 1.57 18.50
N GLY A 100 -1.42 1.84 19.71
CA GLY A 100 -2.51 2.80 19.94
C GLY A 100 -3.93 2.25 19.77
N ALA A 101 -4.10 0.96 19.43
CA ALA A 101 -5.39 0.30 19.40
C ALA A 101 -5.52 -0.74 20.51
N SER A 102 -6.72 -0.89 21.09
CA SER A 102 -7.03 -1.99 22.03
C SER A 102 -7.42 -3.29 21.31
N TYR A 103 -7.44 -3.28 19.98
CA TYR A 103 -7.82 -4.42 19.16
C TYR A 103 -6.64 -5.35 18.93
N THR A 104 -6.87 -6.65 19.13
CA THR A 104 -5.94 -7.72 18.78
C THR A 104 -6.42 -8.40 17.51
N PRO A 105 -5.61 -8.42 16.43
CA PRO A 105 -5.93 -9.20 15.24
C PRO A 105 -6.09 -10.70 15.55
N PRO A 106 -6.71 -11.50 14.65
CA PRO A 106 -6.71 -12.95 14.76
C PRO A 106 -5.31 -13.55 14.90
N ASP A 107 -5.18 -14.86 15.05
CA ASP A 107 -3.86 -15.49 15.00
C ASP A 107 -3.28 -15.50 13.57
N ALA A 108 -1.95 -15.49 13.47
CA ALA A 108 -1.23 -15.58 12.21
C ALA A 108 -1.33 -16.98 11.61
N VAL A 109 -1.12 -17.11 10.30
CA VAL A 109 -1.31 -18.38 9.60
C VAL A 109 -0.36 -19.48 10.11
N SER A 110 0.85 -19.12 10.54
CA SER A 110 1.84 -20.06 11.09
C SER A 110 1.83 -20.19 12.61
N SER A 111 0.98 -19.45 13.33
CA SER A 111 0.84 -19.63 14.79
C SER A 111 -0.16 -20.73 15.17
N SER A 112 -0.79 -21.41 14.21
CA SER A 112 -1.52 -22.65 14.45
C SER A 112 -0.56 -23.84 14.60
N THR A 113 0.35 -23.77 15.57
CA THR A 113 0.83 -24.99 16.23
C THR A 113 -0.15 -25.27 17.35
N ASP A 114 -1.26 -25.95 17.01
CA ASP A 114 -1.94 -26.77 18.01
C ASP A 114 -0.96 -27.88 18.44
N PRO A 115 -0.78 -28.14 19.75
CA PRO A 115 -0.02 -29.28 20.24
C PRO A 115 -0.67 -30.63 19.88
#